data_AF-A0A972Q2U0-F1
#
_entry.id   AF-A0A972Q2U0-F1
#
_cell.length_a   1.000
_cell.length_b   1.000
_cell.length_c   1.000
_cell.angle_alpha   90.00
_cell.angle_beta   90.00
_cell.angle_gamma   90.00
#
_symmetry.space_group_name_H-M   'P 1'
#
loop_
_entity.id
_entity.type
_entity.pdbx_description
1 polymer ?
#
loop_
_entity_poly.entity_id
_entity_poly.type
_entity_poly.pdbx_seq_one_letter_code
_entity_poly.pdbx_strand_id
1 'polypeptide(L)'
;MSDQVQSAPESTSDDRLWALLAYIFTPLIPIVILLIEDKKNRPFLKAHNMQALVLGVVEWVINFLLSFIVIGCVTSIITLILNIYLGIRANKGEVFDIPVISNFVRNQGWG
;
A
#
# COMPACT_ATOMS: atom_id res chain seq x y z
N MET A 1 26.27 -10.08 16.33
CA MET A 1 25.72 -9.88 14.96
C MET A 1 25.15 -8.48 14.96
N SER A 2 25.69 -7.61 14.12
CA SER A 2 25.34 -6.19 14.09
C SER A 2 23.87 -6.05 13.71
N ASP A 3 23.04 -5.60 14.66
CA ASP A 3 21.72 -5.07 14.36
C ASP A 3 21.93 -3.86 13.45
N GLN A 4 21.90 -4.10 12.14
CA GLN A 4 21.69 -3.06 11.16
C GLN A 4 20.31 -2.50 11.46
N VAL A 5 20.26 -1.44 12.26
CA VAL A 5 19.12 -0.53 12.31
C VAL A 5 19.00 -0.02 10.88
N GLN A 6 18.24 -0.74 10.06
CA GLN A 6 17.83 -0.31 8.73
C GLN A 6 17.12 1.01 8.98
N SER A 7 17.84 2.12 8.81
CA SER A 7 17.28 3.45 8.92
C SER A 7 16.08 3.46 7.98
N ALA A 8 14.87 3.63 8.53
CA ALA A 8 13.67 3.75 7.72
C ALA A 8 13.97 4.76 6.61
N PRO A 9 13.63 4.46 5.34
CA PRO A 9 13.95 5.35 4.23
C PRO A 9 13.48 6.76 4.60
N GLU A 10 14.38 7.72 4.46
CA GLU A 10 14.08 9.10 4.81
C GLU A 10 12.82 9.54 4.05
N SER A 11 11.81 9.97 4.81
CA SER A 11 10.49 10.30 4.30
C SER A 11 10.17 11.74 4.64
N THR A 12 9.77 12.55 3.65
CA THR A 12 9.22 13.88 3.90
C THR A 12 7.76 13.81 4.36
N SER A 13 7.20 14.93 4.82
CA SER A 13 5.76 15.01 5.12
C SER A 13 4.90 14.78 3.87
N ASP A 14 5.36 15.24 2.71
CA ASP A 14 4.70 14.99 1.42
C ASP A 14 4.71 13.49 1.09
N ASP A 15 5.85 12.81 1.20
CA ASP A 15 5.93 11.36 0.93
C ASP A 15 4.98 10.54 1.82
N ARG A 16 4.85 10.92 3.09
CA ARG A 16 3.92 10.30 4.05
C ARG A 16 2.46 10.50 3.67
N LEU A 17 2.12 11.72 3.24
CA LEU A 17 0.78 12.02 2.74
C LEU A 17 0.45 11.22 1.48
N TRP A 18 1.40 11.12 0.54
CA TRP A 18 1.20 10.34 -0.68
C TRP A 18 1.06 8.84 -0.41
N ALA A 19 1.82 8.29 0.56
CA ALA A 19 1.65 6.90 0.98
C ALA A 19 0.29 6.66 1.67
N LEU A 20 -0.16 7.58 2.53
CA LEU A 20 -1.50 7.54 3.13
C LEU A 20 -2.59 7.47 2.04
N LEU A 21 -2.51 8.37 1.06
CA LEU A 21 -3.45 8.42 -0.05
C LEU A 21 -3.38 7.16 -0.91
N ALA A 22 -2.18 6.59 -1.10
CA ALA A 22 -1.97 5.37 -1.86
C ALA A 22 -2.76 4.18 -1.29
N TYR A 23 -2.82 4.05 0.04
CA TYR A 23 -3.63 3.02 0.69
C TYR A 23 -5.13 3.34 0.68
N ILE A 24 -5.53 4.56 1.04
CA ILE A 24 -6.96 4.91 1.16
C ILE A 24 -7.68 4.85 -0.19
N PHE A 25 -7.01 5.28 -1.27
CA PHE A 25 -7.59 5.38 -2.60
C PHE A 25 -6.91 4.41 -3.58
N THR A 26 -6.48 3.24 -3.09
CA THR A 26 -6.00 2.18 -3.97
C THR A 26 -7.14 1.67 -4.88
N PRO A 27 -6.89 1.33 -6.16
CA PRO A 27 -5.61 1.38 -6.90
C PRO A 27 -5.34 2.71 -7.61
N LEU A 28 -6.23 3.70 -7.50
CA LEU A 28 -6.14 4.96 -8.24
C LEU A 28 -4.88 5.76 -7.91
N ILE A 29 -4.63 6.06 -6.63
CA ILE A 29 -3.47 6.86 -6.23
C ILE A 29 -2.14 6.16 -6.52
N PRO A 30 -1.99 4.84 -6.29
CA PRO A 30 -0.77 4.16 -6.69
C PRO A 30 -0.43 4.26 -8.18
N ILE A 31 -1.44 4.22 -9.05
CA ILE A 31 -1.27 4.47 -10.49
C ILE A 31 -0.79 5.89 -10.75
N VAL A 32 -1.40 6.89 -10.09
CA VAL A 32 -0.97 8.30 -10.21
C VAL A 32 0.49 8.46 -9.76
N ILE A 33 0.90 7.82 -8.67
CA ILE A 33 2.30 7.85 -8.20
C ILE A 33 3.26 7.26 -9.24
N LEU A 34 2.89 6.17 -9.92
CA LEU A 34 3.71 5.58 -10.99
C LEU A 34 3.92 6.52 -12.18
N LEU A 35 2.95 7.40 -12.45
CA LEU A 35 3.01 8.37 -13.55
C LEU A 35 3.79 9.65 -13.19
N ILE A 36 4.05 9.91 -11.90
CA ILE A 36 4.80 11.07 -11.44
C ILE A 36 6.25 10.67 -11.14
N GLU A 37 7.20 11.11 -11.96
CA GLU A 37 8.60 10.67 -11.88
C GLU A 37 9.28 11.00 -10.55
N ASP A 38 9.00 12.19 -10.01
CA ASP A 38 9.57 12.64 -8.75
C ASP A 38 9.06 11.84 -7.55
N LYS A 39 7.89 11.19 -7.69
CA LYS A 39 7.24 10.42 -6.63
C LYS A 39 7.54 8.93 -6.75
N LYS A 40 7.43 8.36 -7.96
CA LYS A 40 7.74 6.95 -8.22
C LYS A 40 9.17 6.56 -7.81
N ASN A 41 10.09 7.53 -7.84
CA ASN A 41 11.50 7.30 -7.55
C ASN A 41 11.88 7.46 -6.08
N ARG A 42 10.97 7.96 -5.23
CA ARG A 42 11.24 8.13 -3.79
C ARG A 42 11.32 6.76 -3.09
N PRO A 43 12.39 6.46 -2.33
CA PRO A 43 12.53 5.17 -1.64
C PRO A 43 11.37 4.82 -0.73
N PHE A 44 10.86 5.80 0.03
CA PHE A 44 9.71 5.62 0.90
C PHE A 44 8.43 5.27 0.10
N LEU A 45 8.15 5.99 -0.99
CA LEU A 45 6.99 5.70 -1.82
C LEU A 45 7.14 4.37 -2.55
N LYS A 46 8.33 3.98 -3.03
CA LYS A 46 8.56 2.66 -3.65
C LYS A 46 8.19 1.52 -2.71
N ALA A 47 8.58 1.62 -1.44
CA ALA A 47 8.28 0.60 -0.43
C ALA A 47 6.76 0.41 -0.22
N HIS A 48 5.94 1.45 -0.40
CA HIS A 48 4.48 1.39 -0.19
C HIS A 48 3.67 1.25 -1.48
N ASN A 49 4.12 1.82 -2.59
CA ASN A 49 3.29 2.05 -3.76
C ASN A 49 2.84 0.75 -4.43
N MET A 50 3.79 -0.15 -4.68
CA MET A 50 3.47 -1.41 -5.37
C MET A 50 2.68 -2.37 -4.47
N GLN A 51 2.97 -2.42 -3.17
CA GLN A 51 2.15 -3.19 -2.24
C GLN A 51 0.72 -2.63 -2.11
N ALA A 52 0.54 -1.31 -2.07
CA ALA A 52 -0.76 -0.68 -2.04
C ALA A 52 -1.55 -0.95 -3.34
N LEU A 53 -0.89 -0.85 -4.50
CA LEU A 53 -1.49 -1.15 -5.80
C LEU A 53 -1.99 -2.60 -5.87
N VAL A 54 -1.14 -3.57 -5.54
CA VAL A 54 -1.52 -4.99 -5.56
C VAL A 54 -2.63 -5.27 -4.55
N LEU A 55 -2.56 -4.69 -3.34
CA LEU A 55 -3.61 -4.81 -2.34
C LEU A 55 -4.97 -4.36 -2.89
N GLY A 56 -5.04 -3.17 -3.50
CA GLY A 56 -6.30 -2.66 -4.05
C GLY A 56 -6.86 -3.50 -5.19
N VAL A 57 -5.99 -4.04 -6.05
CA VAL A 57 -6.43 -4.98 -7.11
C VAL A 57 -6.99 -6.26 -6.50
N VAL A 58 -6.31 -6.83 -5.50
CA VAL A 58 -6.76 -8.05 -4.81
C VAL A 58 -8.09 -7.81 -4.10
N GLU A 59 -8.22 -6.70 -3.37
CA GLU A 59 -9.45 -6.32 -2.68
C GLU A 59 -10.61 -6.08 -3.66
N TRP A 60 -10.35 -5.44 -4.80
CA TRP A 60 -11.36 -5.25 -5.84
C TRP A 60 -11.86 -6.58 -6.40
N VAL A 61 -10.94 -7.53 -6.70
CA VAL A 61 -11.30 -8.86 -7.18
C VAL A 61 -12.11 -9.63 -6.12
N ILE A 62 -11.68 -9.61 -4.85
CA ILE A 62 -12.39 -10.28 -3.76
C ILE A 62 -13.79 -9.70 -3.59
N ASN A 63 -13.91 -8.37 -3.50
CA ASN A 63 -15.19 -7.70 -3.32
C ASN A 63 -16.12 -7.92 -4.54
N PHE A 64 -15.58 -7.92 -5.77
CA PHE A 64 -16.35 -8.23 -6.97
C PHE A 64 -16.90 -9.66 -6.96
N LEU A 65 -16.07 -10.65 -6.62
CA LEU A 65 -16.49 -12.06 -6.55
C LEU A 65 -17.48 -12.33 -5.41
N LEU A 66 -17.33 -11.66 -4.27
CA LEU A 66 -18.22 -11.82 -3.11
C LEU A 66 -19.49 -10.97 -3.22
N SER A 67 -19.58 -10.03 -4.17
CA SER A 67 -20.76 -9.17 -4.34
C SER A 67 -22.06 -9.92 -4.64
N PHE A 68 -21.96 -11.13 -5.21
CA PHE A 68 -23.10 -12.01 -5.47
C PHE A 68 -23.70 -12.63 -4.19
N ILE A 69 -23.02 -12.47 -3.05
CA ILE A 69 -23.42 -12.97 -1.74
C ILE A 69 -23.62 -11.76 -0.81
N VAL A 70 -24.62 -11.81 0.09
CA VAL A 70 -24.90 -10.73 1.08
C VAL A 70 -23.66 -10.39 1.95
N ILE A 71 -22.69 -11.29 2.03
CA ILE A 71 -21.41 -11.14 2.73
C ILE A 71 -20.52 -10.03 2.10
N GLY A 72 -20.73 -9.66 0.84
CA GLY A 72 -19.96 -8.61 0.15
C GLY A 72 -20.00 -7.23 0.84
N CYS A 73 -21.07 -6.91 1.56
CA CYS A 73 -21.16 -5.68 2.34
C CYS A 73 -20.25 -5.68 3.59
N VAL A 74 -20.02 -6.85 4.19
CA VAL A 74 -19.15 -6.96 5.36
C VAL A 74 -17.69 -6.93 4.94
N THR A 75 -17.36 -7.59 3.83
CA THR A 75 -15.97 -7.61 3.32
C THR A 75 -15.51 -6.23 2.88
N SER A 76 -16.37 -5.44 2.23
CA SER A 76 -16.01 -4.08 1.80
C SER A 76 -15.69 -3.14 2.97
N ILE A 77 -16.42 -3.26 4.10
CA ILE A 77 -16.14 -2.51 5.32
C ILE A 77 -14.81 -2.95 5.93
N ILE A 78 -14.54 -4.25 5.99
CA ILE A 78 -13.27 -4.78 6.52
C ILE A 78 -12.09 -4.29 5.68
N THR A 79 -12.17 -4.36 4.36
CA THR A 79 -11.11 -3.86 3.46
C THR A 79 -10.91 -2.36 3.61
N LEU A 80 -11.99 -1.58 3.80
CA LEU A 80 -11.87 -0.13 4.02
C LEU A 80 -11.14 0.18 5.33
N ILE A 81 -11.48 -0.50 6.43
CA ILE A 81 -10.81 -0.33 7.72
C ILE A 81 -9.33 -0.71 7.61
N LEU A 82 -9.00 -1.79 6.90
CA LEU A 82 -7.63 -2.22 6.67
C LEU A 82 -6.83 -1.15 5.93
N ASN A 83 -7.35 -0.59 4.84
CA ASN A 83 -6.66 0.47 4.08
C ASN A 83 -6.43 1.73 4.90
N ILE A 84 -7.43 2.16 5.69
CA ILE A 84 -7.29 3.30 6.59
C ILE A 84 -6.19 3.04 7.62
N TYR A 85 -6.18 1.84 8.22
CA TYR A 85 -5.16 1.46 9.19
C TYR A 85 -3.74 1.46 8.60
N LEU A 86 -3.56 0.84 7.42
CA LEU A 86 -2.28 0.80 6.72
C LEU A 86 -1.83 2.20 6.29
N GLY A 87 -2.76 3.02 5.81
CA GLY A 87 -2.52 4.41 5.45
C GLY A 87 -2.06 5.25 6.64
N ILE A 88 -2.71 5.12 7.80
CA ILE A 88 -2.31 5.84 9.03
C ILE A 88 -0.89 5.44 9.45
N ARG A 89 -0.55 4.15 9.36
CA ARG A 89 0.81 3.68 9.66
C ARG A 89 1.83 4.26 8.69
N ALA A 90 1.55 4.26 7.39
CA ALA A 90 2.41 4.90 6.40
C ALA A 90 2.55 6.40 6.65
N ASN A 91 1.48 7.08 7.09
CA ASN A 91 1.54 8.51 7.43
C ASN A 91 2.42 8.81 8.65
N LYS A 92 2.60 7.85 9.55
CA LYS A 92 3.56 7.95 10.67
C LYS A 92 5.02 7.81 10.22
N GLY A 93 5.26 7.47 8.96
CA GLY A 93 6.59 7.18 8.41
C GLY A 93 7.04 5.74 8.66
N GLU A 94 6.14 4.84 9.05
CA GLU A 94 6.45 3.43 9.23
C GLU A 94 6.50 2.72 7.88
N VAL A 95 7.62 2.09 7.56
CA VAL A 95 7.70 1.10 6.48
C VAL A 95 7.36 -0.27 7.05
N PHE A 96 6.45 -0.97 6.39
CA PHE A 96 5.97 -2.28 6.81
C PHE A 96 5.72 -3.18 5.62
N ASP A 97 5.74 -4.48 5.87
CA ASP A 97 5.38 -5.49 4.91
C ASP A 97 3.98 -6.05 5.20
N ILE A 98 3.18 -6.17 4.13
CA ILE A 98 1.93 -6.91 4.15
C ILE A 98 2.26 -8.36 3.81
N PRO A 99 1.98 -9.34 4.70
CA PRO A 99 2.26 -10.74 4.42
C PRO A 99 1.55 -11.16 3.12
N VAL A 100 2.19 -12.04 2.36
CA VAL A 100 1.78 -12.43 0.99
C VAL A 100 1.98 -11.32 -0.05
N ILE A 101 1.43 -10.12 0.15
CA ILE A 101 1.46 -9.02 -0.84
C ILE A 101 2.88 -8.47 -1.03
N SER A 102 3.57 -8.08 0.04
CA SER A 102 4.94 -7.54 -0.06
C SER A 102 5.92 -8.58 -0.59
N ASN A 103 5.75 -9.86 -0.22
CA ASN A 103 6.55 -10.95 -0.76
C ASN A 103 6.31 -11.14 -2.26
N PHE A 104 5.05 -11.07 -2.70
CA PHE A 104 4.71 -11.12 -4.12
C PHE A 104 5.36 -9.97 -4.90
N VAL A 105 5.21 -8.73 -4.42
CA VAL A 105 5.80 -7.52 -5.03
C VAL A 105 7.33 -7.64 -5.13
N ARG A 106 8.00 -8.07 -4.07
CA ARG A 106 9.46 -8.29 -4.06
C ARG A 106 9.87 -9.40 -5.04
N ASN A 107 9.12 -10.49 -5.11
CA ASN A 107 9.39 -11.59 -6.03
C ASN A 107 9.24 -11.19 -7.51
N GLN A 108 8.41 -10.17 -7.81
CA GLN A 108 8.29 -9.59 -9.15
C GLN A 108 9.36 -8.54 -9.46
N GLY A 109 10.25 -8.20 -8.51
CA GLY A 109 11.24 -7.13 -8.67
C GLY A 109 10.63 -5.72 -8.65
N TRP A 110 9.43 -5.56 -8.08
CA TRP A 110 8.70 -4.29 -8.01
C TRP A 110 8.90 -3.54 -6.69
N GLY A 111 9.48 -4.21 -5.68
CA GLY A 111 9.70 -3.69 -4.32
C GLY A 111 11.09 -3.13 -4.10
#